data_AF-A0A7J8G233-F1
#
_entry.id   AF-A0A7J8G233-F1
#
_cell.length_a   1.000
_cell.length_b   1.000
_cell.length_c   1.000
_cell.angle_alpha   90.00
_cell.angle_beta   90.00
_cell.angle_gamma   90.00
#
_symmetry.space_group_name_H-M   'P 1'
#
loop_
_entity.id
_entity.type
_entity.pdbx_description
1 polymer ?
#
loop_
_entity_poly.entity_id
_entity_poly.type
_entity_poly.pdbx_seq_one_letter_code
_entity_poly.pdbx_strand_id
1 'polypeptide(L)'
;MPFNGEKQYVGEDQPSDSDSSRFSESMASLSDYECSRQSFTSDSSSKSSSPASSPPRVVTFDEVMGAARNLENMTLVHEIAVNENFQLKQDALPENSLASRVKRIVHQAYWDVLESELNAEPPEYDHAIKLFEEIREILLSFLIPGSGNRLRNQICEVLDTDLIRQQAEHGAVDIQGLANYIISTMGKLCAPVRDDDVRKLKATGNIVEVLRQIFHVLDLMNMDMANFLIRSFRPHFQRQLVDYERTKFQEILEETPSYHE
;
A
#
# COMPACT_ATOMS: atom_id res chain seq x y z
N MET A 1 -31.51 16.49 -39.22
CA MET A 1 -31.97 17.77 -39.81
C MET A 1 -33.10 18.30 -38.95
N PRO A 2 -33.25 19.61 -38.71
CA PRO A 2 -32.61 20.79 -39.35
C PRO A 2 -31.26 21.11 -38.68
N PHE A 3 -30.16 21.58 -39.28
CA PHE A 3 -29.78 22.50 -40.38
C PHE A 3 -29.89 24.02 -40.14
N ASN A 4 -28.71 24.63 -40.34
CA ASN A 4 -28.30 26.03 -40.47
C ASN A 4 -28.04 26.84 -39.16
N GLY A 5 -26.92 27.56 -39.03
CA GLY A 5 -25.93 27.95 -40.03
C GLY A 5 -24.62 28.53 -39.46
N GLU A 6 -23.62 28.53 -40.34
CA GLU A 6 -22.24 28.97 -40.19
C GLU A 6 -22.08 30.48 -39.97
N LYS A 7 -21.00 30.88 -39.29
CA LYS A 7 -20.00 31.81 -39.86
C LYS A 7 -18.70 31.81 -39.07
N GLN A 8 -17.61 31.50 -39.79
CA GLN A 8 -16.22 31.82 -39.47
C GLN A 8 -16.01 33.33 -39.38
N TYR A 9 -15.03 33.78 -38.58
CA TYR A 9 -13.96 34.65 -39.10
C TYR A 9 -12.69 34.56 -38.24
N VAL A 10 -11.57 34.59 -38.96
CA VAL A 10 -10.16 34.48 -38.58
C VAL A 10 -9.61 35.84 -38.14
N GLY A 11 -8.54 35.86 -37.32
CA GLY A 11 -7.70 37.05 -37.11
C GLY A 11 -6.54 36.79 -36.16
N GLU A 12 -5.37 36.51 -36.73
CA GLU A 12 -4.04 36.52 -36.09
C GLU A 12 -3.65 37.91 -35.58
N ASP A 13 -2.78 37.98 -34.56
CA ASP A 13 -1.51 38.73 -34.65
C ASP A 13 -0.72 38.71 -33.32
N GLN A 14 0.51 38.17 -33.40
CA GLN A 14 1.66 38.53 -32.56
C GLN A 14 2.36 39.78 -33.14
N PRO A 15 3.09 40.52 -32.31
CA PRO A 15 4.54 40.68 -32.56
C PRO A 15 5.36 40.59 -31.24
N SER A 16 6.48 39.86 -31.19
CA SER A 16 7.88 40.31 -31.41
C SER A 16 8.33 41.48 -30.54
N ASP A 17 9.24 41.25 -29.59
CA ASP A 17 10.65 41.69 -29.71
C ASP A 17 11.50 41.33 -28.48
N SER A 18 12.69 40.82 -28.79
CA SER A 18 13.83 40.67 -27.88
C SER A 18 14.52 42.02 -27.69
N ASP A 19 15.05 42.31 -26.49
CA ASP A 19 16.29 43.06 -26.40
C ASP A 19 17.09 42.83 -25.12
N SER A 20 18.39 43.06 -25.27
CA SER A 20 19.50 42.53 -24.49
C SER A 20 20.05 43.49 -23.41
N SER A 21 20.69 42.89 -22.41
CA SER A 21 21.86 43.40 -21.64
C SER A 21 21.70 44.57 -20.66
N ARG A 22 22.22 44.35 -19.44
CA ARG A 22 23.06 45.26 -18.61
C ARG A 22 23.42 44.51 -17.32
N PHE A 23 24.64 43.97 -17.21
CA PHE A 23 25.77 44.57 -16.48
C PHE A 23 25.39 45.14 -15.11
N SER A 24 25.88 44.51 -14.04
CA SER A 24 26.47 45.19 -12.88
C SER A 24 27.23 44.20 -12.00
N GLU A 25 28.54 44.10 -12.24
CA GLU A 25 29.53 43.74 -11.24
C GLU A 25 29.62 44.87 -10.21
N SER A 26 29.79 44.56 -8.92
CA SER A 26 30.40 45.50 -7.99
C SER A 26 31.18 44.75 -6.92
N MET A 27 32.49 45.04 -6.93
CA MET A 27 33.53 44.61 -6.01
C MET A 27 33.42 45.29 -4.62
N ALA A 28 34.09 44.62 -3.68
CA ALA A 28 34.89 45.14 -2.57
C ALA A 28 34.16 45.74 -1.36
N SER A 29 34.44 45.13 -0.20
CA SER A 29 35.02 45.85 0.95
C SER A 29 35.76 44.86 1.85
N LEU A 30 37.09 44.86 1.71
CA LEU A 30 38.03 44.40 2.73
C LEU A 30 38.04 45.46 3.85
N SER A 31 38.01 45.02 5.11
CA SER A 31 38.42 45.87 6.22
C SER A 31 39.49 45.15 7.03
N ASP A 32 40.70 45.69 6.96
CA ASP A 32 41.86 45.31 7.74
C ASP A 32 41.73 45.79 9.20
N TYR A 33 42.14 44.96 10.15
CA TYR A 33 42.66 45.45 11.43
C TYR A 33 43.97 44.70 11.77
N GLU A 34 45.01 45.51 12.03
CA GLU A 34 46.38 45.13 12.39
C GLU A 34 46.46 44.43 13.76
N CYS A 35 47.16 43.30 13.88
CA CYS A 35 48.58 43.11 14.23
C CYS A 35 48.96 43.49 15.68
N SER A 36 49.09 42.46 16.53
CA SER A 36 50.05 42.47 17.63
C SER A 36 51.04 41.32 17.47
N ARG A 37 52.26 41.69 17.07
CA ARG A 37 53.45 40.84 17.09
C ARG A 37 54.01 40.78 18.52
N GLN A 38 54.09 39.59 19.08
CA GLN A 38 55.15 39.26 20.05
C GLN A 38 55.72 37.88 19.68
N SER A 39 56.98 37.90 19.27
CA SER A 39 57.81 36.72 19.08
C SER A 39 58.82 36.69 20.21
N PHE A 40 58.77 35.65 21.05
CA PHE A 40 59.90 35.18 21.83
C PHE A 40 59.95 33.65 21.75
N THR A 41 61.18 33.17 21.73
CA THR A 41 61.67 31.90 21.20
C THR A 41 61.50 30.70 22.13
N SER A 42 61.30 29.52 21.50
CA SER A 42 61.70 28.16 21.91
C SER A 42 61.22 27.58 23.24
N ASP A 43 60.39 26.52 23.17
CA ASP A 43 60.87 25.15 23.42
C ASP A 43 59.78 24.10 23.13
N SER A 44 60.23 23.00 22.51
CA SER A 44 59.43 21.86 22.08
C SER A 44 58.68 21.16 23.21
N SER A 45 57.36 21.06 23.12
CA SER A 45 56.64 19.84 23.50
C SER A 45 55.32 19.73 22.73
N SER A 46 55.37 19.13 21.55
CA SER A 46 54.18 18.64 20.86
C SER A 46 53.62 17.45 21.65
N LYS A 47 52.75 17.72 22.63
CA LYS A 47 51.81 16.70 23.10
C LYS A 47 50.73 16.56 22.03
N SER A 48 51.00 15.71 21.05
CA SER A 48 49.98 15.16 20.16
C SER A 48 48.92 14.50 21.04
N SER A 49 47.78 15.16 21.18
CA SER A 49 46.57 14.51 21.68
C SER A 49 46.03 13.67 20.52
N SER A 50 46.58 12.48 20.36
CA SER A 50 45.95 11.47 19.49
C SER A 50 44.55 11.21 20.06
N PRO A 51 43.48 11.22 19.25
CA PRO A 51 42.20 10.71 19.73
C PRO A 51 42.44 9.25 20.15
N ALA A 52 42.13 8.94 21.40
CA ALA A 52 42.24 7.58 21.90
C ALA A 52 41.31 6.70 21.06
N SER A 53 41.88 5.85 20.21
CA SER A 53 41.13 4.83 19.48
C SER A 53 40.45 3.94 20.51
N SER A 54 39.11 3.98 20.53
CA SER A 54 38.34 2.98 21.26
C SER A 54 38.64 1.61 20.65
N PRO A 55 38.68 0.52 21.45
CA PRO A 55 38.90 -0.82 20.92
C PRO A 55 37.79 -1.20 19.92
N PRO A 56 38.10 -1.99 18.87
CA PRO A 56 37.13 -2.35 17.84
C PRO A 56 35.94 -3.06 18.49
N ARG A 57 34.77 -2.43 18.38
CA ARG A 57 33.51 -3.01 18.85
C ARG A 57 33.17 -4.19 17.93
N VAL A 58 32.99 -5.36 18.52
CA VAL A 58 32.50 -6.53 17.78
C VAL A 58 31.05 -6.26 17.42
N VAL A 59 30.79 -6.11 16.12
CA VAL A 59 29.42 -5.96 15.60
C VAL A 59 28.73 -7.31 15.66
N THR A 60 27.54 -7.35 16.23
CA THR A 60 26.72 -8.56 16.25
C THR A 60 25.92 -8.68 14.96
N PHE A 61 25.61 -9.92 14.56
CA PHE A 61 24.72 -10.16 13.42
C PHE A 61 23.35 -9.49 13.59
N ASP A 62 22.86 -9.42 14.83
CA ASP A 62 21.58 -8.80 15.16
C ASP A 62 21.60 -7.28 14.93
N GLU A 63 22.68 -6.59 15.31
CA GLU A 63 22.87 -5.15 15.02
C GLU A 63 22.88 -4.88 13.50
N VAL A 64 23.56 -5.73 12.71
CA VAL A 64 23.58 -5.59 11.25
C VAL A 64 22.18 -5.80 10.64
N MET A 65 21.45 -6.81 11.11
CA MET A 65 20.10 -7.08 10.64
C MET A 65 19.11 -5.99 11.07
N GLY A 66 19.31 -5.37 12.24
CA GLY A 66 18.55 -4.22 12.70
C GLY A 66 18.72 -3.02 11.78
N ALA A 67 19.96 -2.65 11.49
CA ALA A 67 20.29 -1.54 10.59
C ALA A 67 19.74 -1.77 9.18
N ALA A 68 19.82 -3.00 8.66
CA ALA A 68 19.25 -3.36 7.36
C ALA A 68 17.73 -3.12 7.31
N ARG A 69 16.99 -3.59 8.32
CA ARG A 69 15.54 -3.34 8.43
C ARG A 69 15.19 -1.86 8.54
N ASN A 70 15.98 -1.10 9.30
CA ASN A 70 15.79 0.34 9.44
C ASN A 70 15.97 1.05 8.09
N LEU A 71 16.98 0.66 7.30
CA LEU A 71 17.22 1.19 5.96
C LEU A 71 16.09 0.83 4.97
N GLU A 72 15.63 -0.42 4.99
CA GLU A 72 14.49 -0.87 4.17
C GLU A 72 13.22 -0.08 4.49
N ASN A 73 12.90 0.07 5.78
CA ASN A 73 11.73 0.84 6.23
C ASN A 73 11.84 2.32 5.83
N MET A 74 13.02 2.94 5.99
CA MET A 74 13.25 4.33 5.57
C MET A 74 13.05 4.50 4.07
N THR A 75 13.62 3.59 3.27
CA THR A 75 13.50 3.60 1.81
C THR A 75 12.05 3.43 1.36
N LEU A 76 11.30 2.53 2.01
CA LEU A 76 9.89 2.31 1.71
C LEU A 76 9.04 3.55 2.01
N VAL A 77 9.24 4.19 3.18
CA VAL A 77 8.49 5.41 3.55
C VAL A 77 8.80 6.55 2.58
N HIS A 78 10.07 6.70 2.19
CA HIS A 78 10.48 7.64 1.16
C HIS A 78 9.77 7.36 -0.17
N GLU A 79 9.76 6.11 -0.62
CA GLU A 79 9.10 5.73 -1.87
C GLU A 79 7.61 6.02 -1.83
N ILE A 80 6.92 5.66 -0.75
CA ILE A 80 5.48 5.95 -0.55
C ILE A 80 5.20 7.45 -0.63
N ALA A 81 6.05 8.27 0.00
CA ALA A 81 5.86 9.71 0.12
C ALA A 81 6.20 10.48 -1.17
N VAL A 82 7.25 10.06 -1.89
CA VAL A 82 7.81 10.79 -3.04
C VAL A 82 7.30 10.24 -4.37
N ASN A 83 7.15 8.92 -4.52
CA ASN A 83 6.67 8.31 -5.75
C ASN A 83 5.13 8.36 -5.80
N GLU A 84 4.58 9.30 -6.58
CA GLU A 84 3.13 9.44 -6.75
C GLU A 84 2.47 8.17 -7.30
N ASN A 85 3.20 7.42 -8.12
CA ASN A 85 2.76 6.19 -8.77
C ASN A 85 2.96 4.94 -7.90
N PHE A 86 3.45 5.08 -6.67
CA PHE A 86 3.60 3.94 -5.76
C PHE A 86 2.24 3.25 -5.55
N GLN A 87 2.23 1.95 -5.80
CA GLN A 87 1.08 1.06 -5.64
C GLN A 87 1.58 -0.31 -5.21
N LEU A 88 0.92 -0.88 -4.21
CA LEU A 88 1.05 -2.28 -3.89
C LEU A 88 0.54 -3.09 -5.09
N LYS A 89 1.35 -4.04 -5.51
CA LYS A 89 1.01 -5.04 -6.51
C LYS A 89 0.83 -6.36 -5.81
N GLN A 90 -0.04 -7.20 -6.35
CA GLN A 90 -0.11 -8.57 -5.91
C GLN A 90 1.15 -9.28 -6.41
N ASP A 91 2.00 -9.75 -5.51
CA ASP A 91 3.18 -10.52 -5.89
C ASP A 91 2.75 -11.87 -6.45
N ALA A 92 2.77 -11.96 -7.78
CA ALA A 92 2.58 -13.21 -8.47
C ALA A 92 3.82 -14.08 -8.21
N LEU A 93 3.65 -15.14 -7.43
CA LEU A 93 4.68 -16.16 -7.29
C LEU A 93 5.07 -16.67 -8.69
N PRO A 94 6.37 -16.91 -8.98
CA PRO A 94 6.79 -17.37 -10.30
C PRO A 94 6.02 -18.64 -10.68
N GLU A 95 5.39 -18.69 -11.86
CA GLU A 95 4.44 -19.76 -12.23
C GLU A 95 5.02 -21.17 -12.07
N ASN A 96 6.33 -21.32 -12.30
CA ASN A 96 7.05 -22.59 -12.21
C ASN A 96 7.65 -22.88 -10.83
N SER A 97 7.41 -22.02 -9.84
CA SER A 97 7.88 -22.25 -8.48
C SER A 97 7.06 -23.35 -7.79
N LEU A 98 7.71 -24.08 -6.88
CA LEU A 98 7.02 -25.04 -6.01
C LEU A 98 5.88 -24.35 -5.23
N ALA A 99 6.13 -23.14 -4.73
CA ALA A 99 5.14 -22.36 -3.98
C ALA A 99 3.88 -22.06 -4.80
N SER A 100 4.01 -21.63 -6.07
CA SER A 100 2.87 -21.41 -6.97
C SER A 100 2.06 -22.68 -7.20
N ARG A 101 2.76 -23.80 -7.42
CA ARG A 101 2.10 -25.10 -7.62
C ARG A 101 1.34 -25.54 -6.37
N VAL A 102 1.96 -25.42 -5.20
CA VAL A 102 1.32 -25.75 -3.91
C VAL A 102 0.11 -24.86 -3.68
N LYS A 103 0.23 -23.54 -3.84
CA LYS A 103 -0.89 -22.60 -3.72
C LYS A 103 -2.05 -23.00 -4.63
N ARG A 104 -1.79 -23.26 -5.91
CA ARG A 104 -2.82 -23.67 -6.87
C ARG A 104 -3.51 -24.97 -6.46
N ILE A 105 -2.75 -25.99 -6.03
CA ILE A 105 -3.30 -27.29 -5.61
C ILE A 105 -4.18 -27.13 -4.37
N VAL A 106 -3.72 -26.39 -3.37
CA VAL A 106 -4.47 -26.17 -2.11
C VAL A 106 -5.77 -25.42 -2.38
N HIS A 107 -5.70 -24.31 -3.13
CA HIS A 107 -6.90 -23.56 -3.49
C HIS A 107 -7.88 -24.41 -4.32
N GLN A 108 -7.38 -25.19 -5.29
CA GLN A 108 -8.24 -26.08 -6.08
C GLN A 108 -8.91 -27.14 -5.21
N ALA A 109 -8.15 -27.79 -4.31
CA ALA A 109 -8.67 -28.81 -3.41
C ALA A 109 -9.78 -28.26 -2.50
N TYR A 110 -9.67 -27.01 -2.06
CA TYR A 110 -10.73 -26.37 -1.29
C TYR A 110 -12.05 -26.28 -2.08
N TRP A 111 -11.98 -25.81 -3.33
CA TRP A 111 -13.17 -25.70 -4.19
C TRP A 111 -13.73 -27.07 -4.59
N ASP A 112 -12.87 -28.06 -4.83
CA ASP A 112 -13.28 -29.43 -5.13
C ASP A 112 -14.05 -30.06 -3.94
N VAL A 113 -13.59 -29.81 -2.69
CA VAL A 113 -14.29 -30.24 -1.47
C VAL A 113 -15.63 -29.52 -1.34
N LEU A 114 -15.65 -28.19 -1.50
CA LEU A 114 -16.89 -27.42 -1.44
C LEU A 114 -17.92 -27.89 -2.48
N GLU A 115 -17.48 -28.17 -3.70
CA GLU A 115 -18.34 -28.72 -4.74
C GLU A 115 -18.85 -30.13 -4.40
N SER A 116 -18.01 -30.97 -3.82
CA SER A 116 -18.42 -32.30 -3.36
C SER A 116 -19.45 -32.24 -2.22
N GLU A 117 -19.29 -31.34 -1.26
CA GLU A 117 -20.18 -31.18 -0.10
C GLU A 117 -21.57 -30.67 -0.54
N LEU A 118 -21.61 -29.66 -1.41
CA LEU A 118 -22.87 -29.09 -1.90
C LEU A 118 -23.65 -30.04 -2.81
N ASN A 119 -22.96 -30.97 -3.47
CA ASN A 119 -23.58 -31.99 -4.33
C ASN A 119 -23.88 -33.32 -3.60
N ALA A 120 -23.55 -33.44 -2.31
CA ALA A 120 -23.84 -34.63 -1.52
C ALA A 120 -25.34 -34.79 -1.22
N GLU A 121 -25.78 -36.01 -0.88
CA GLU A 121 -27.15 -36.31 -0.46
C GLU A 121 -27.15 -36.94 0.94
N PRO A 122 -27.52 -36.20 2.02
CA PRO A 122 -27.90 -34.78 2.05
C PRO A 122 -26.70 -33.83 1.86
N PRO A 123 -26.92 -32.57 1.42
CA PRO A 123 -25.84 -31.61 1.24
C PRO A 123 -25.18 -31.24 2.58
N GLU A 124 -23.86 -31.09 2.55
CA GLU A 124 -23.06 -30.58 3.68
C GLU A 124 -22.66 -29.12 3.40
N TYR A 125 -22.64 -28.29 4.45
CA TYR A 125 -22.46 -26.84 4.32
C TYR A 125 -21.30 -26.28 5.14
N ASP A 126 -20.48 -27.14 5.76
CA ASP A 126 -19.45 -26.70 6.71
C ASP A 126 -18.40 -25.79 6.07
N HIS A 127 -17.92 -26.10 4.86
CA HIS A 127 -17.00 -25.21 4.15
C HIS A 127 -17.68 -23.95 3.65
N ALA A 128 -18.93 -24.03 3.18
CA ALA A 128 -19.70 -22.86 2.75
C ALA A 128 -19.92 -21.86 3.89
N ILE A 129 -20.22 -22.34 5.11
CA ILE A 129 -20.43 -21.48 6.28
C ILE A 129 -19.14 -20.72 6.64
N LYS A 130 -17.99 -21.41 6.67
CA LYS A 130 -16.68 -20.77 6.89
C LYS A 130 -16.37 -19.75 5.80
N LEU A 131 -16.71 -20.06 4.55
CA LEU A 131 -16.53 -19.16 3.42
C LEU A 131 -17.34 -17.86 3.59
N PHE A 132 -18.59 -17.98 4.04
CA PHE A 132 -19.44 -16.81 4.31
C PHE A 132 -18.97 -15.99 5.52
N GLU A 133 -18.43 -16.65 6.55
CA GLU A 133 -17.79 -15.99 7.68
C GLU A 133 -16.60 -15.12 7.21
N GLU A 134 -15.72 -15.69 6.40
CA GLU A 134 -14.55 -14.98 5.88
C GLU A 134 -14.96 -13.81 4.96
N ILE A 135 -15.94 -14.02 4.07
CA ILE A 135 -16.49 -12.93 3.24
C ILE A 135 -17.05 -11.80 4.12
N ARG A 136 -17.80 -12.14 5.17
CA ARG A 136 -18.34 -11.15 6.09
C ARG A 136 -17.22 -10.30 6.68
N GLU A 137 -16.18 -10.92 7.21
CA GLU A 137 -15.06 -10.18 7.83
C GLU A 137 -14.32 -9.30 6.81
N ILE A 138 -14.12 -9.79 5.57
CA ILE A 138 -13.54 -8.98 4.49
C ILE A 138 -14.43 -7.78 4.16
N LEU A 139 -15.75 -7.97 3.99
CA LEU A 139 -16.68 -6.88 3.70
C LEU A 139 -16.71 -5.84 4.82
N LEU A 140 -16.66 -6.29 6.07
CA LEU A 140 -16.60 -5.42 7.25
C LEU A 140 -15.29 -4.62 7.31
N SER A 141 -14.18 -5.19 6.86
CA SER A 141 -12.87 -4.51 6.82
C SER A 141 -12.84 -3.30 5.88
N PHE A 142 -13.72 -3.26 4.87
CA PHE A 142 -13.87 -2.12 3.97
C PHE A 142 -14.60 -0.93 4.59
N LEU A 143 -15.30 -1.13 5.71
CA LEU A 143 -16.06 -0.08 6.37
C LEU A 143 -15.18 0.72 7.33
N ILE A 144 -15.14 2.04 7.16
CA ILE A 144 -14.38 2.93 8.05
C ILE A 144 -15.07 2.97 9.42
N PRO A 145 -14.34 2.76 10.53
CA PRO A 145 -14.88 2.83 11.88
C PRO A 145 -15.67 4.12 12.14
N GLY A 146 -16.91 3.99 12.63
CA GLY A 146 -17.78 5.11 12.96
C GLY A 146 -18.62 5.66 11.79
N SER A 147 -18.35 5.26 10.55
CA SER A 147 -19.20 5.55 9.39
C SER A 147 -19.86 4.26 8.89
N GLY A 148 -21.08 4.33 8.36
CA GLY A 148 -21.72 3.16 7.74
C GLY A 148 -22.30 2.11 8.71
N ASN A 149 -22.57 2.46 9.97
CA ASN A 149 -23.18 1.56 10.97
C ASN A 149 -24.42 0.81 10.46
N ARG A 150 -25.23 1.45 9.61
CA ARG A 150 -26.39 0.79 9.00
C ARG A 150 -25.99 -0.37 8.09
N LEU A 151 -25.02 -0.16 7.18
CA LEU A 151 -24.56 -1.21 6.28
C LEU A 151 -23.81 -2.31 7.04
N ARG A 152 -23.01 -1.91 8.05
CA ARG A 152 -22.37 -2.85 8.98
C ARG A 152 -23.39 -3.79 9.62
N ASN A 153 -24.45 -3.23 10.22
CA ASN A 153 -25.48 -4.03 10.87
C ASN A 153 -26.19 -4.95 9.86
N GLN A 154 -26.52 -4.44 8.67
CA GLN A 154 -27.11 -5.26 7.61
C GLN A 154 -26.21 -6.43 7.20
N ILE A 155 -24.90 -6.22 7.07
CA ILE A 155 -23.94 -7.30 6.77
C ILE A 155 -23.93 -8.33 7.90
N CYS A 156 -23.84 -7.89 9.16
CA CYS A 156 -23.84 -8.81 10.31
C CYS A 156 -25.15 -9.60 10.45
N GLU A 157 -26.29 -8.99 10.14
CA GLU A 157 -27.62 -9.63 10.23
C GLU A 157 -27.84 -10.66 9.12
N VAL A 158 -27.44 -10.36 7.88
CA VAL A 158 -27.65 -11.26 6.74
C VAL A 158 -26.59 -12.37 6.70
N LEU A 159 -25.34 -12.05 7.02
CA LEU A 159 -24.23 -13.01 7.08
C LEU A 159 -23.96 -13.44 8.54
N ASP A 160 -25.02 -13.82 9.24
CA ASP A 160 -24.92 -14.40 10.59
C ASP A 160 -24.61 -15.89 10.48
N THR A 161 -23.41 -16.28 10.90
CA THR A 161 -22.91 -17.67 10.77
C THR A 161 -23.69 -18.66 11.62
N ASP A 162 -24.16 -18.24 12.80
CA ASP A 162 -24.97 -19.10 13.67
C ASP A 162 -26.35 -19.34 13.05
N LEU A 163 -26.95 -18.29 12.48
CA LEU A 163 -28.22 -18.39 11.77
C LEU A 163 -28.09 -19.24 10.49
N ILE A 164 -27.04 -19.03 9.69
CA ILE A 164 -26.80 -19.82 8.46
C ILE A 164 -26.60 -21.30 8.83
N ARG A 165 -25.86 -21.60 9.90
CA ARG A 165 -25.68 -22.96 10.40
C ARG A 165 -27.01 -23.61 10.79
N GLN A 166 -27.84 -22.90 11.53
CA GLN A 166 -29.18 -23.39 11.89
C GLN A 166 -30.05 -23.64 10.65
N GLN A 167 -30.01 -22.75 9.66
CA GLN A 167 -30.73 -22.93 8.40
C GLN A 167 -30.22 -24.16 7.61
N ALA A 168 -28.90 -24.39 7.62
CA ALA A 168 -28.28 -25.54 6.98
C ALA A 168 -28.70 -26.87 7.61
N GLU A 169 -28.72 -26.96 8.95
CA GLU A 169 -29.16 -28.15 9.70
C GLU A 169 -30.62 -28.53 9.40
N HIS A 170 -31.45 -27.55 9.05
CA HIS A 170 -32.85 -27.75 8.69
C HIS A 170 -33.11 -27.79 7.17
N GLY A 171 -32.07 -27.76 6.34
CA GLY A 171 -32.19 -27.81 4.88
C GLY A 171 -32.89 -26.59 4.27
N ALA A 172 -32.85 -25.44 4.95
CA ALA A 172 -33.54 -24.20 4.57
C ALA A 172 -32.59 -23.08 4.10
N VAL A 173 -31.28 -23.33 4.04
CA VAL A 173 -30.28 -22.33 3.66
C VAL A 173 -30.37 -21.98 2.17
N ASP A 174 -30.42 -20.67 1.87
CA ASP A 174 -30.42 -20.15 0.50
C ASP A 174 -29.04 -19.58 0.13
N ILE A 175 -28.14 -20.45 -0.34
CA ILE A 175 -26.78 -20.05 -0.76
C ILE A 175 -26.83 -19.04 -1.91
N GLN A 176 -27.77 -19.18 -2.84
CA GLN A 176 -27.91 -18.27 -3.98
C GLN A 176 -28.33 -16.88 -3.52
N GLY A 177 -29.28 -16.79 -2.59
CA GLY A 177 -29.69 -15.54 -1.95
C GLY A 177 -28.53 -14.85 -1.24
N LEU A 178 -27.75 -15.59 -0.46
CA LEU A 178 -26.56 -15.08 0.24
C LEU A 178 -25.51 -14.56 -0.76
N ALA A 179 -25.20 -15.32 -1.81
CA ALA A 179 -24.25 -14.90 -2.86
C ALA A 179 -24.71 -13.62 -3.56
N ASN A 180 -26.00 -13.52 -3.90
CA ASN A 180 -26.57 -12.31 -4.52
C ASN A 180 -26.51 -11.09 -3.60
N TYR A 181 -26.76 -11.28 -2.29
CA TYR A 181 -26.60 -10.22 -1.30
C TYR A 181 -25.15 -9.73 -1.22
N ILE A 182 -24.18 -10.65 -1.21
CA ILE A 182 -22.76 -10.34 -1.20
C ILE A 182 -22.38 -9.55 -2.46
N ILE A 183 -22.75 -10.02 -3.65
CA ILE A 183 -22.48 -9.31 -4.92
C ILE A 183 -23.09 -7.91 -4.90
N SER A 184 -24.32 -7.76 -4.40
CA SER A 184 -24.95 -6.43 -4.26
C SER A 184 -24.23 -5.54 -3.26
N THR A 185 -23.64 -6.10 -2.21
CA THR A 185 -22.90 -5.36 -1.19
C THR A 185 -21.53 -4.95 -1.74
N MET A 186 -20.83 -5.84 -2.43
CA MET A 186 -19.58 -5.55 -3.15
C MET A 186 -19.78 -4.40 -4.12
N GLY A 187 -20.86 -4.40 -4.91
CA GLY A 187 -21.17 -3.31 -5.85
C GLY A 187 -21.42 -1.94 -5.20
N LYS A 188 -21.67 -1.88 -3.89
CA LYS A 188 -21.79 -0.62 -3.14
C LYS A 188 -20.46 -0.16 -2.54
N LEU A 189 -19.50 -1.08 -2.37
CA LEU A 189 -18.24 -0.86 -1.68
C LEU A 189 -17.04 -0.76 -2.63
N CYS A 190 -17.16 -1.32 -3.85
CA CYS A 190 -16.05 -1.39 -4.79
C CYS A 190 -15.72 -0.03 -5.41
N ALA A 191 -14.47 0.09 -5.88
CA ALA A 191 -14.06 1.21 -6.70
C ALA A 191 -14.68 1.10 -8.12
N PRO A 192 -14.91 2.21 -8.84
CA PRO A 192 -15.54 2.20 -10.16
C PRO A 192 -14.87 1.28 -11.19
N VAL A 193 -13.55 1.06 -11.06
CA VAL A 193 -12.79 0.15 -11.93
C VAL A 193 -13.22 -1.32 -11.81
N ARG A 194 -13.88 -1.70 -10.71
CA ARG A 194 -14.36 -3.07 -10.45
C ARG A 194 -15.83 -3.29 -10.80
N ASP A 195 -16.56 -2.25 -11.21
CA ASP A 195 -17.99 -2.36 -11.50
C ASP A 195 -18.29 -3.43 -12.57
N ASP A 196 -17.42 -3.54 -13.58
CA ASP A 196 -17.56 -4.55 -14.64
C ASP A 196 -17.30 -5.97 -14.12
N ASP A 197 -16.38 -6.15 -13.17
CA ASP A 197 -16.11 -7.46 -12.58
C ASP A 197 -17.27 -7.91 -11.70
N VAL A 198 -17.81 -7.02 -10.87
CA VAL A 198 -19.03 -7.28 -10.08
C VAL A 198 -20.23 -7.58 -10.98
N ARG A 199 -20.33 -6.94 -12.16
CA ARG A 199 -21.39 -7.23 -13.13
C ARG A 199 -21.27 -8.64 -13.71
N LYS A 200 -20.05 -9.12 -14.00
CA LYS A 200 -19.80 -10.48 -14.50
C LYS A 200 -20.20 -11.55 -13.49
N LEU A 201 -20.05 -11.30 -12.19
CA LEU A 201 -20.46 -12.24 -11.13
C LEU A 201 -21.95 -12.61 -11.22
N LYS A 202 -22.80 -11.68 -11.63
CA LYS A 202 -24.26 -11.91 -11.76
C LYS A 202 -24.65 -12.80 -12.95
N ALA A 203 -23.72 -13.06 -13.88
CA ALA A 203 -24.00 -13.80 -15.10
C ALA A 203 -23.65 -15.30 -15.01
N THR A 204 -23.02 -15.74 -13.92
CA THR A 204 -22.54 -17.12 -13.75
C THR A 204 -23.62 -18.00 -13.11
N GLY A 205 -23.85 -19.21 -13.66
CA GLY A 205 -24.92 -20.11 -13.22
C GLY A 205 -24.55 -21.15 -12.15
N ASN A 206 -23.28 -21.55 -12.03
CA ASN A 206 -22.83 -22.50 -11.01
C ASN A 206 -22.48 -21.75 -9.71
N ILE A 207 -23.08 -22.14 -8.58
CA ILE A 207 -22.89 -21.48 -7.28
C ILE A 207 -21.44 -21.53 -6.77
N VAL A 208 -20.74 -22.65 -6.95
CA VAL A 208 -19.35 -22.80 -6.51
C VAL A 208 -18.46 -21.84 -7.29
N GLU A 209 -18.68 -21.75 -8.60
CA GLU A 209 -17.94 -20.82 -9.45
C GLU A 209 -18.28 -19.36 -9.12
N VAL A 210 -19.53 -19.05 -8.81
CA VAL A 210 -19.91 -17.71 -8.32
C VAL A 210 -19.16 -17.37 -7.02
N LEU A 211 -19.15 -18.26 -6.03
CA LEU A 211 -18.45 -18.06 -4.76
C LEU A 211 -16.94 -17.90 -4.94
N ARG A 212 -16.35 -18.70 -5.84
CA ARG A 212 -14.93 -18.58 -6.22
C ARG A 212 -14.61 -17.23 -6.83
N GLN A 213 -15.44 -16.76 -7.75
CA GLN A 213 -15.23 -15.48 -8.41
C GLN A 213 -15.50 -14.29 -7.47
N ILE A 214 -16.46 -14.42 -6.54
CA ILE A 214 -16.66 -13.45 -5.44
C ILE A 214 -15.37 -13.28 -4.66
N PHE A 215 -14.74 -14.37 -4.22
CA PHE A 215 -13.46 -14.32 -3.49
C PHE A 215 -12.36 -13.64 -4.29
N HIS A 216 -12.24 -13.97 -5.57
CA HIS A 216 -11.25 -13.35 -6.44
C HIS A 216 -11.46 -11.82 -6.55
N VAL A 217 -12.70 -11.36 -6.72
CA VAL A 217 -12.99 -9.93 -6.79
C VAL A 217 -12.79 -9.25 -5.43
N LEU A 218 -13.08 -9.92 -4.32
CA LEU A 218 -12.77 -9.41 -2.98
C LEU A 218 -11.27 -9.21 -2.75
N ASP A 219 -10.42 -10.10 -3.25
CA ASP A 219 -8.95 -9.93 -3.21
C ASP A 219 -8.49 -8.69 -3.98
N LEU A 220 -9.09 -8.45 -5.16
CA LEU A 220 -8.81 -7.24 -5.95
C LEU A 220 -9.30 -5.98 -5.22
N MET A 221 -10.49 -6.03 -4.60
CA MET A 221 -11.02 -4.94 -3.78
C MET A 221 -10.14 -4.65 -2.56
N ASN A 222 -9.57 -5.67 -1.92
CA ASN A 222 -8.59 -5.51 -0.84
C ASN A 222 -7.36 -4.73 -1.30
N MET A 223 -6.82 -5.07 -2.48
CA MET A 223 -5.71 -4.35 -3.07
C MET A 223 -6.07 -2.91 -3.45
N ASP A 224 -7.27 -2.69 -4.00
CA ASP A 224 -7.78 -1.36 -4.32
C ASP A 224 -7.90 -0.49 -3.05
N MET A 225 -8.42 -1.04 -1.95
CA MET A 225 -8.54 -0.36 -0.66
C MET A 225 -7.16 -0.03 -0.08
N ALA A 226 -6.21 -0.98 -0.06
CA ALA A 226 -4.87 -0.73 0.45
C ALA A 226 -4.17 0.40 -0.33
N ASN A 227 -4.27 0.37 -1.66
CA ASN A 227 -3.73 1.41 -2.53
C ASN A 227 -4.43 2.76 -2.32
N PHE A 228 -5.75 2.77 -2.12
CA PHE A 228 -6.51 3.98 -1.78
C PHE A 228 -6.07 4.57 -0.44
N LEU A 229 -5.87 3.75 0.59
CA LEU A 229 -5.39 4.19 1.90
C LEU A 229 -3.99 4.78 1.80
N ILE A 230 -3.06 4.15 1.08
CA ILE A 230 -1.72 4.69 0.85
C ILE A 230 -1.79 6.08 0.21
N ARG A 231 -2.61 6.24 -0.85
CA ARG A 231 -2.81 7.55 -1.50
C ARG A 231 -3.41 8.59 -0.55
N SER A 232 -4.35 8.17 0.29
CA SER A 232 -5.01 9.04 1.27
C SER A 232 -4.07 9.50 2.39
N PHE A 233 -3.16 8.63 2.84
CA PHE A 233 -2.18 8.94 3.89
C PHE A 233 -0.91 9.62 3.36
N ARG A 234 -0.62 9.56 2.05
CA ARG A 234 0.57 10.19 1.43
C ARG A 234 0.84 11.64 1.89
N PRO A 235 -0.15 12.54 1.96
CA PRO A 235 0.09 13.92 2.42
C PRO A 235 0.60 14.00 3.87
N HIS A 236 0.26 13.02 4.71
CA HIS A 236 0.75 12.94 6.09
C HIS A 236 2.21 12.48 6.12
N PHE A 237 2.56 11.47 5.33
CA PHE A 237 3.95 11.02 5.19
C PHE A 237 4.85 12.16 4.69
N GLN A 238 4.42 12.90 3.67
CA GLN A 238 5.18 14.02 3.11
C GLN A 238 5.49 15.12 4.14
N ARG A 239 4.58 15.40 5.09
CA ARG A 239 4.79 16.41 6.13
C ARG A 239 5.84 16.01 7.15
N GLN A 240 5.98 14.71 7.44
CA GLN A 240 6.86 14.18 8.48
C GLN A 240 8.13 13.52 7.92
N LEU A 241 8.25 13.43 6.60
CA LEU A 241 9.28 12.63 5.93
C LEU A 241 10.70 13.03 6.35
N VAL A 242 11.01 14.33 6.33
CA VAL A 242 12.36 14.82 6.62
C VAL A 242 12.79 14.48 8.05
N ASP A 243 11.89 14.65 9.03
CA ASP A 243 12.19 14.34 10.43
C ASP A 243 12.31 12.84 10.65
N TYR A 244 11.46 12.05 9.99
CA TYR A 244 11.52 10.59 10.01
C TYR A 244 12.84 10.06 9.42
N GLU A 245 13.24 10.53 8.23
CA GLU A 245 14.48 10.13 7.57
C GLU A 245 15.71 10.51 8.39
N ARG A 246 15.76 11.72 8.95
CA ARG A 246 16.86 12.14 9.81
C ARG A 246 16.99 11.25 11.04
N THR A 247 15.87 10.97 11.70
CA THR A 247 15.84 10.12 12.90
C THR A 247 16.29 8.70 12.56
N LYS A 248 15.73 8.11 11.50
CA LYS A 248 16.09 6.75 11.08
C LYS A 248 17.53 6.64 10.57
N PHE A 249 18.03 7.65 9.86
CA PHE A 249 19.41 7.68 9.43
C PHE A 249 20.37 7.76 10.62
N GLN A 250 20.04 8.56 11.64
CA GLN A 250 20.81 8.63 12.87
C GLN A 250 20.83 7.29 13.62
N GLU A 251 19.68 6.61 13.74
CA GLU A 251 19.61 5.26 14.32
C GLU A 251 20.51 4.26 13.56
N ILE A 252 20.47 4.29 12.22
CA ILE A 252 21.34 3.44 11.38
C ILE A 252 22.82 3.74 11.63
N LEU A 253 23.20 5.03 11.78
CA LEU A 253 24.59 5.43 12.07
C LEU A 253 25.05 4.99 13.47
N GLU A 254 24.15 4.93 14.45
CA GLU A 254 24.45 4.45 15.79
C GLU A 254 24.57 2.92 15.85
N GLU A 255 23.82 2.23 14.99
CA GLU A 255 23.87 0.77 14.82
C GLU A 255 25.03 0.32 13.91
N THR A 256 25.54 1.19 13.02
CA THR A 256 26.70 0.90 12.16
C THR A 256 28.01 1.38 12.79
N PRO A 257 29.07 0.55 12.82
CA PRO A 257 30.34 0.95 13.41
C PRO A 257 31.02 2.05 12.58
N SER A 258 31.50 3.09 13.25
CA SER A 258 32.43 4.05 12.65
C SER A 258 33.77 3.37 12.36
N TYR A 259 34.04 3.06 11.09
CA TYR A 259 35.41 2.78 10.63
C TYR A 259 36.16 4.11 10.56
N HIS A 260 36.99 4.39 11.57
CA HIS A 260 38.02 5.41 11.45
C HIS A 260 39.30 4.74 10.93
N GLU A 261 39.65 5.00 9.66
CA GLU A 261 41.00 4.75 9.12
C GLU A 261 42.05 5.64 9.78
#